data_AF-A0A535VZB1-F1
#
_entry.id   AF-A0A535VZB1-F1
#
_cell.length_a   1.000
_cell.length_b   1.000
_cell.length_c   1.000
_cell.angle_alpha   90.00
_cell.angle_beta   90.00
_cell.angle_gamma   90.00
#
_symmetry.space_group_name_H-M   'P 1'
#
loop_
_entity.id
_entity.type
_entity.pdbx_description
1 polymer ?
#
loop_
_entity_poly.entity_id
_entity_poly.type
_entity_poly.pdbx_seq_one_letter_code
_entity_poly.pdbx_strand_id
1 'polypeptide(L)'
;MAAADRRAAFDAGLEAYERGDVFLAHELLEPAWMGTPDLAERELIQGLIKLAAAFVHAARGNPAGVAKNLRGARDRLENAGDAGEPTGVDVPTLLAAIEDRLAAPIDVGAPPIPVRGRARG
;
A
#
# COMPACT_ATOMS: atom_id res chain seq x y z
N MET A 1 3.80 21.40 0.97
CA MET A 1 3.29 20.76 2.21
C MET A 1 4.46 20.51 3.15
N ALA A 2 4.34 20.86 4.44
CA ALA A 2 5.43 20.66 5.39
C ALA A 2 5.69 19.16 5.61
N ALA A 3 6.89 18.79 6.07
CA ALA A 3 7.23 17.38 6.31
C ALA A 3 6.31 16.72 7.35
N ALA A 4 5.91 17.47 8.39
CA ALA A 4 4.96 17.02 9.39
C ALA A 4 3.58 16.70 8.79
N ASP A 5 3.07 17.56 7.91
CA ASP A 5 1.78 17.34 7.23
C ASP A 5 1.83 16.10 6.32
N ARG A 6 2.97 15.85 5.63
CA ARG A 6 3.16 14.64 4.82
C ARG A 6 3.14 13.38 5.69
N ARG A 7 3.84 13.42 6.83
CA ARG A 7 3.87 12.31 7.77
C ARG A 7 2.50 12.02 8.35
N ALA A 8 1.74 13.06 8.72
CA ALA A 8 0.37 12.92 9.21
C ALA A 8 -0.57 12.31 8.15
N ALA A 9 -0.49 12.76 6.90
CA ALA A 9 -1.26 12.19 5.79
C ALA A 9 -0.90 10.71 5.54
N PHE A 10 0.39 10.38 5.60
CA PHE A 10 0.87 9.00 5.50
C PHE A 10 0.32 8.11 6.61
N ASP A 11 0.47 8.52 7.87
CA ASP A 11 0.03 7.75 9.03
C ASP A 11 -1.50 7.56 9.02
N ALA A 12 -2.27 8.61 8.70
CA ALA A 12 -3.73 8.53 8.56
C ALA A 12 -4.15 7.58 7.42
N GLY A 13 -3.39 7.56 6.33
CA GLY A 13 -3.61 6.62 5.23
C GLY A 13 -3.40 5.15 5.64
N LEU A 14 -2.36 4.87 6.42
CA LEU A 14 -2.12 3.53 6.98
C LEU A 14 -3.20 3.11 7.97
N GLU A 15 -3.59 4.01 8.88
CA GLU A 15 -4.68 3.75 9.83
C GLU A 15 -6.00 3.45 9.12
N ALA A 16 -6.33 4.22 8.07
CA ALA A 16 -7.50 3.96 7.24
C ALA A 16 -7.43 2.60 6.54
N TYR A 17 -6.26 2.21 6.04
CA TYR A 17 -6.05 0.91 5.42
C TYR A 17 -6.26 -0.24 6.42
N GLU A 18 -5.66 -0.14 7.60
CA GLU A 18 -5.70 -1.18 8.65
C GLU A 18 -7.12 -1.46 9.17
N ARG A 19 -7.99 -0.46 9.17
CA ARG A 19 -9.42 -0.61 9.51
C ARG A 19 -10.33 -0.96 8.32
N GLY A 20 -9.75 -1.20 7.13
CA GLY A 20 -10.45 -1.68 5.94
C GLY A 20 -11.01 -0.58 5.02
N ASP A 21 -10.81 0.70 5.34
CA ASP A 21 -11.26 1.82 4.51
C ASP A 21 -10.27 2.09 3.37
N VAL A 22 -10.14 1.13 2.45
CA VAL A 22 -9.12 1.12 1.40
C VAL A 22 -9.28 2.26 0.38
N PHE A 23 -10.50 2.80 0.20
CA PHE A 23 -10.70 4.00 -0.63
C PHE A 23 -10.18 5.26 0.06
N LEU A 24 -10.50 5.44 1.35
CA LEU A 24 -9.99 6.56 2.13
C LEU A 24 -8.47 6.50 2.27
N ALA A 25 -7.90 5.31 2.46
CA ALA A 25 -6.46 5.11 2.48
C ALA A 25 -5.80 5.62 1.19
N HIS A 26 -6.36 5.30 0.02
CA HIS A 26 -5.89 5.83 -1.26
C HIS A 26 -5.89 7.37 -1.28
N GLU A 27 -7.00 8.00 -0.87
CA GLU A 27 -7.12 9.46 -0.87
C GLU A 27 -6.17 10.15 0.13
N LEU A 28 -6.00 9.59 1.33
CA LEU A 28 -5.15 10.17 2.36
C LEU A 28 -3.65 10.03 2.06
N LEU A 29 -3.25 8.98 1.33
CA LEU A 29 -1.85 8.80 0.93
C LEU A 29 -1.44 9.71 -0.24
N GLU A 30 -2.37 10.17 -1.08
CA GLU A 30 -2.06 10.95 -2.28
C GLU A 30 -1.33 12.28 -1.96
N PRO A 31 -1.75 13.10 -0.97
CA PRO A 31 -0.99 14.27 -0.57
C PRO A 31 0.45 13.94 -0.14
N ALA A 32 0.65 12.87 0.64
CA ALA A 32 1.97 12.46 1.10
C ALA A 32 2.89 12.10 -0.09
N TRP A 33 2.36 11.37 -1.07
CA TRP A 33 3.05 11.02 -2.31
C TRP A 33 3.40 12.25 -3.16
N MET A 34 2.46 13.15 -3.39
CA MET A 34 2.71 14.37 -4.18
C MET A 34 3.73 15.29 -3.52
N GLY A 35 3.76 15.30 -2.18
CA GLY A 35 4.60 16.20 -1.41
C GLY A 35 6.01 15.71 -1.13
N THR A 36 6.31 14.41 -1.28
CA THR A 36 7.64 13.90 -0.92
C THR A 36 8.67 14.16 -2.03
N PRO A 37 9.83 14.75 -1.71
CA PRO A 37 10.93 14.93 -2.66
C PRO A 37 11.84 13.70 -2.74
N ASP A 38 11.78 12.79 -1.76
CA ASP A 38 12.60 11.59 -1.71
C ASP A 38 12.02 10.53 -2.66
N LEU A 39 12.86 9.99 -3.55
CA LEU A 39 12.39 9.05 -4.56
C LEU A 39 12.01 7.70 -3.97
N ALA A 40 12.74 7.21 -2.97
CA ALA A 40 12.45 5.92 -2.33
C ALA A 40 11.15 5.98 -1.52
N GLU A 41 10.93 7.06 -0.77
CA GLU A 41 9.64 7.33 -0.12
C GLU A 41 8.51 7.47 -1.15
N ARG A 42 8.76 8.14 -2.27
CA ARG A 42 7.75 8.30 -3.32
C ARG A 42 7.32 6.95 -3.90
N GLU A 43 8.27 6.05 -4.14
CA GLU A 43 8.01 4.68 -4.59
C GLU A 43 7.25 3.88 -3.53
N LEU A 44 7.63 3.97 -2.24
CA LEU A 44 6.90 3.34 -1.13
C LEU A 44 5.43 3.79 -1.10
N ILE A 45 5.18 5.09 -1.04
CA ILE A 45 3.82 5.64 -0.91
C ILE A 45 3.00 5.30 -2.14
N GLN A 46 3.58 5.39 -3.35
CA GLN A 46 2.88 4.99 -4.56
C GLN A 46 2.55 3.49 -4.57
N GLY A 47 3.45 2.64 -4.08
CA GLY A 47 3.18 1.21 -3.90
C GLY A 47 1.99 0.96 -2.99
N LEU A 48 1.92 1.64 -1.85
CA LEU A 48 0.80 1.56 -0.90
C LEU A 48 -0.52 2.09 -1.48
N ILE A 49 -0.49 3.20 -2.24
CA ILE A 49 -1.66 3.73 -2.97
C ILE A 49 -2.20 2.68 -3.94
N LYS A 50 -1.31 1.99 -4.67
CA LYS A 50 -1.71 0.94 -5.62
C LYS A 50 -2.23 -0.31 -4.88
N LEU A 51 -1.65 -0.65 -3.74
CA LEU A 51 -2.16 -1.73 -2.89
C LEU A 51 -3.59 -1.41 -2.43
N ALA A 52 -3.84 -0.18 -1.95
CA ALA A 52 -5.18 0.29 -1.60
C ALA A 52 -6.14 0.23 -2.81
N ALA A 53 -5.70 0.70 -3.98
CA ALA A 53 -6.48 0.63 -5.21
C ALA A 53 -6.83 -0.81 -5.62
N ALA A 54 -5.94 -1.79 -5.40
CA ALA A 54 -6.24 -3.20 -5.64
C ALA A 54 -7.48 -3.64 -4.85
N PHE A 55 -7.58 -3.27 -3.57
CA PHE A 55 -8.72 -3.64 -2.73
C PHE A 55 -9.97 -2.80 -2.99
N VAL A 56 -9.84 -1.56 -3.50
CA VAL A 56 -10.98 -0.82 -4.08
C VAL A 56 -11.56 -1.59 -5.29
N HIS A 57 -10.71 -2.18 -6.12
CA HIS A 57 -11.16 -3.02 -7.23
C HIS A 57 -11.76 -4.35 -6.77
N ALA A 58 -11.23 -4.95 -5.69
CA ALA A 58 -11.80 -6.15 -5.08
C ALA A 58 -13.24 -5.90 -4.60
N ALA A 59 -13.47 -4.79 -3.89
CA ALA A 59 -14.81 -4.38 -3.44
C ALA A 59 -15.82 -4.15 -4.58
N ARG A 60 -15.34 -3.93 -5.81
CA ARG A 60 -16.15 -3.78 -7.04
C ARG A 60 -16.29 -5.08 -7.85
N GLY A 61 -15.74 -6.20 -7.37
CA GLY A 61 -15.75 -7.48 -8.08
C GLY A 61 -14.90 -7.49 -9.36
N ASN A 62 -13.81 -6.69 -9.41
CA ASN A 62 -12.98 -6.54 -10.60
C ASN A 62 -11.60 -7.24 -10.43
N PRO A 63 -11.50 -8.54 -10.73
CA PRO A 63 -10.26 -9.30 -10.52
C PRO A 63 -9.10 -8.83 -11.43
N ALA A 64 -9.41 -8.38 -12.66
CA ALA A 64 -8.38 -7.85 -13.56
C ALA A 64 -7.76 -6.55 -13.00
N GLY A 65 -8.59 -5.69 -12.40
CA GLY A 65 -8.18 -4.47 -11.72
C GLY A 65 -7.35 -4.74 -10.47
N VAL A 66 -7.72 -5.75 -9.68
CA VAL A 66 -6.92 -6.23 -8.54
C VAL A 66 -5.53 -6.66 -9.03
N ALA A 67 -5.46 -7.58 -9.99
CA ALA A 67 -4.19 -8.10 -10.50
C ALA A 67 -3.27 -7.00 -11.06
N LYS A 68 -3.85 -6.05 -11.82
CA LYS A 68 -3.11 -4.91 -12.37
C LYS A 68 -2.49 -4.04 -11.27
N ASN A 69 -3.26 -3.74 -10.22
CA ASN A 69 -2.81 -2.88 -9.15
C ASN A 69 -1.85 -3.61 -8.20
N LEU A 70 -2.02 -4.90 -7.94
CA LEU A 70 -1.07 -5.70 -7.17
C LEU A 70 0.30 -5.78 -7.85
N ARG A 71 0.36 -6.06 -9.16
CA ARG A 71 1.63 -6.04 -9.91
C ARG A 71 2.32 -4.69 -9.83
N GLY A 72 1.56 -3.62 -10.08
CA GLY A 72 2.14 -2.29 -10.00
C GLY A 72 2.48 -1.86 -8.56
N ALA A 73 1.80 -2.38 -7.53
CA ALA A 73 2.19 -2.15 -6.14
C ALA A 73 3.54 -2.81 -5.86
N ARG A 74 3.71 -4.07 -6.25
CA ARG A 74 4.99 -4.79 -6.16
C ARG A 74 6.11 -4.04 -6.85
N ASP A 75 5.94 -3.69 -8.14
CA ASP A 75 7.00 -3.02 -8.91
C ASP A 75 7.47 -1.71 -8.23
N ARG A 76 6.56 -0.99 -7.54
CA ARG A 76 6.90 0.22 -6.80
C ARG A 76 7.58 -0.09 -5.47
N LEU A 77 7.07 -1.07 -4.73
CA LEU A 77 7.64 -1.49 -3.44
C LEU A 77 9.05 -2.08 -3.58
N GLU A 78 9.36 -2.77 -4.68
CA GLU A 78 10.72 -3.23 -4.99
C GLU A 78 11.72 -2.07 -5.15
N ASN A 79 11.25 -0.90 -5.61
CA ASN A 79 12.06 0.31 -5.79
C ASN A 79 12.08 1.23 -4.57
N ALA A 80 11.39 0.86 -3.48
CA ALA A 80 11.31 1.67 -2.26
C ALA A 80 12.56 1.57 -1.36
N GLY A 81 13.47 0.61 -1.62
CA GLY A 81 14.64 0.37 -0.77
C GLY A 81 14.26 0.23 0.71
N ASP A 82 15.00 0.90 1.59
CA ASP A 82 14.79 0.86 3.04
C ASP A 82 13.75 1.89 3.54
N ALA A 83 13.03 2.59 2.64
CA ALA A 83 12.06 3.62 3.02
C ALA A 83 10.90 3.09 3.89
N GLY A 84 10.67 1.76 3.89
CA GLY A 84 9.70 1.11 4.76
C GLY A 84 10.08 1.16 6.25
N GLU A 85 11.37 1.07 6.58
CA GLU A 85 11.83 0.91 7.97
C GLU A 85 11.43 2.08 8.88
N PRO A 86 11.61 3.36 8.51
CA PRO A 86 11.24 4.50 9.35
C PRO A 86 9.72 4.66 9.54
N THR A 87 8.93 3.95 8.74
CA THR A 87 7.46 4.03 8.70
C THR A 87 6.76 2.84 9.36
N GLY A 88 7.51 1.80 9.73
CA GLY A 88 6.98 0.55 10.27
C GLY A 88 6.31 -0.34 9.22
N VAL A 89 6.49 -0.05 7.93
CA VAL A 89 6.00 -0.87 6.82
C VAL A 89 7.03 -1.95 6.51
N ASP A 90 6.63 -3.21 6.69
CA ASP A 90 7.45 -4.37 6.36
C ASP A 90 7.32 -4.69 4.87
N VAL A 91 8.11 -3.99 4.06
CA VAL A 91 8.10 -4.11 2.59
C VAL A 91 8.41 -5.55 2.13
N PRO A 92 9.41 -6.28 2.67
CA PRO A 92 9.63 -7.68 2.31
C PRO A 92 8.40 -8.57 2.54
N THR A 93 7.74 -8.44 3.69
CA THR A 93 6.51 -9.19 4.00
C THR A 93 5.37 -8.82 3.05
N LEU A 94 5.22 -7.53 2.71
CA LEU A 94 4.25 -7.08 1.72
C LEU A 94 4.49 -7.68 0.33
N LEU A 95 5.74 -7.67 -0.14
CA LEU A 95 6.11 -8.22 -1.44
C LEU A 95 5.80 -9.72 -1.51
N ALA A 96 6.15 -10.48 -0.48
CA ALA A 96 5.83 -11.91 -0.41
C ALA A 96 4.31 -12.17 -0.47
N ALA A 97 3.52 -11.42 0.31
CA ALA A 97 2.07 -11.55 0.32
C ALA A 97 1.43 -11.14 -1.02
N ILE A 98 1.98 -10.15 -1.72
CA ILE A 98 1.53 -9.75 -3.06
C ILE A 98 1.83 -10.86 -4.07
N GLU A 99 3.02 -11.44 -4.04
CA GLU A 99 3.40 -12.55 -4.92
C GLU A 99 2.52 -13.79 -4.70
N ASP A 100 2.27 -14.17 -3.45
CA ASP A 100 1.35 -15.26 -3.12
C ASP A 100 -0.05 -15.03 -3.70
N ARG A 101 -0.52 -13.77 -3.66
CA ARG A 101 -1.82 -13.38 -4.22
C ARG A 101 -1.86 -13.45 -5.74
N LEU A 102 -0.74 -13.16 -6.40
CA LEU A 102 -0.60 -13.17 -7.85
C LEU A 102 -0.34 -14.57 -8.41
N ALA A 103 0.18 -15.49 -7.60
CA ALA A 103 0.45 -16.88 -7.98
C ALA A 103 -0.82 -17.76 -8.11
N ALA A 104 -1.98 -17.28 -7.65
CA ALA A 104 -3.26 -17.96 -7.72
C ALA A 104 -4.30 -17.12 -8.49
N PRO A 105 -5.43 -17.73 -8.93
CA PRO A 105 -6.57 -16.95 -9.43
C PRO A 105 -6.99 -15.89 -8.42
N ILE A 106 -7.20 -14.66 -8.89
CA ILE A 106 -7.59 -13.55 -8.02
C ILE A 106 -8.95 -13.84 -7.38
N ASP A 107 -8.93 -14.04 -6.06
CA ASP A 107 -10.12 -14.05 -5.23
C ASP A 107 -10.43 -12.63 -4.76
N VAL A 108 -11.50 -12.03 -5.29
CA VAL A 108 -11.95 -10.67 -4.91
C VAL A 108 -12.56 -10.60 -3.50
N GLY A 109 -12.84 -11.74 -2.86
CA GLY A 109 -13.39 -11.83 -1.51
C GLY A 109 -12.34 -11.89 -0.40
N ALA A 110 -11.08 -12.20 -0.70
CA ALA A 110 -10.07 -12.29 0.35
C ALA A 110 -9.62 -10.91 0.86
N PRO A 111 -9.24 -10.83 2.15
CA PRO A 111 -9.05 -9.56 2.85
C PRO A 111 -7.84 -8.76 2.31
N PRO A 112 -7.78 -7.44 2.62
CA PRO A 112 -6.60 -6.62 2.41
C PRO A 112 -5.33 -7.23 3.01
N ILE A 113 -4.20 -7.09 2.31
CA ILE A 113 -2.89 -7.52 2.79
C ILE A 113 -2.44 -6.56 3.90
N PRO A 114 -2.14 -7.03 5.12
CA PRO A 114 -1.68 -6.15 6.21
C PRO A 114 -0.41 -5.37 5.83
N VAL A 115 -0.42 -4.06 6.05
CA VAL A 115 0.69 -3.14 5.69
C VAL A 115 1.73 -2.96 6.80
N ARG A 116 1.37 -3.28 8.04
CA ARG A 116 2.29 -3.35 9.18
C ARG A 116 2.34 -4.78 9.70
N GLY A 117 3.53 -5.24 10.09
CA GLY A 117 3.67 -6.51 10.78
C GLY A 117 2.84 -6.48 12.06
N ARG A 118 2.09 -7.57 12.36
CA ARG A 118 1.55 -7.73 13.72
C ARG A 118 2.75 -7.67 14.66
N ALA A 119 2.70 -6.77 15.64
CA ALA A 119 3.68 -6.77 16.72
C ALA A 119 3.79 -8.21 17.23
N ARG A 120 4.97 -8.82 17.08
CA ARG A 120 5.24 -10.10 17.72
C ARG A 120 5.18 -9.81 19.22
N GLY A 121 4.08 -10.25 19.85
CA GLY A 121 3.93 -10.21 21.31
C GLY A 121 4.90 -11.15 22.00
#